data_AF-A0A3Q9C7K2-F1
#
_entry.id   AF-A0A3Q9C7K2-F1
#
_cell.length_a   1.000
_cell.length_b   1.000
_cell.length_c   1.000
_cell.angle_alpha   90.00
_cell.angle_beta   90.00
_cell.angle_gamma   90.00
#
_symmetry.space_group_name_H-M   'P 1'
#
loop_
_entity.id
_entity.type
_entity.pdbx_description
1 polymer ?
#
loop_
_entity_poly.entity_id
_entity_poly.type
_entity_poly.pdbx_seq_one_letter_code
_entity_poly.pdbx_strand_id
1 'polypeptide(L)'
;MVRTPLTPEERERGERLGRLLREARGGRSMADVATSAGLSAETLRKIETGRAPTPAFFTVAALARTLGLSMDEIVERCALVVV
;
A
#
# COMPACT_ATOMS: atom_id res chain seq x y z
N MET A 1 -23.05 -6.18 -7.76
CA MET A 1 -22.61 -4.77 -7.75
C MET A 1 -21.56 -4.60 -8.84
N VAL A 2 -21.80 -3.72 -9.82
CA VAL A 2 -20.80 -3.40 -10.85
C VAL A 2 -19.72 -2.56 -10.17
N ARG A 3 -18.47 -3.02 -10.21
CA ARG A 3 -17.34 -2.21 -9.75
C ARG A 3 -16.93 -1.30 -10.91
N THR A 4 -16.89 0.00 -10.67
CA THR A 4 -16.29 0.94 -11.62
C THR A 4 -14.84 0.48 -11.89
N PRO A 5 -14.43 0.29 -13.15
CA PRO A 5 -13.05 0.00 -13.48
C PRO A 5 -12.15 1.11 -12.96
N LEU A 6 -10.98 0.74 -12.43
CA LEU A 6 -9.98 1.72 -12.03
C LEU A 6 -9.41 2.42 -13.25
N THR A 7 -9.08 3.69 -13.10
CA THR A 7 -8.31 4.40 -14.11
C THR A 7 -6.86 3.88 -14.14
N PRO A 8 -6.12 4.05 -15.24
CA PRO A 8 -4.70 3.73 -15.29
C PRO A 8 -3.89 4.40 -14.17
N GLU A 9 -4.23 5.66 -13.86
CA GLU A 9 -3.59 6.47 -12.81
C GLU A 9 -3.85 5.89 -11.41
N GLU A 10 -5.08 5.44 -11.13
CA GLU A 10 -5.41 4.79 -9.86
C GLU A 10 -4.65 3.47 -9.68
N ARG A 11 -4.55 2.69 -10.76
CA ARG A 11 -3.77 1.45 -10.77
C ARG A 11 -2.28 1.74 -10.55
N GLU A 12 -1.72 2.70 -11.27
CA GLU A 12 -0.31 3.04 -11.14
C GLU A 12 0.04 3.54 -9.73
N ARG A 13 -0.81 4.42 -9.16
CA ARG A 13 -0.65 4.88 -7.78
C ARG A 13 -0.66 3.73 -6.79
N GLY A 14 -1.59 2.79 -6.94
CA GLY A 14 -1.68 1.60 -6.11
C GLY A 14 -0.47 0.68 -6.24
N GLU A 15 0.08 0.52 -7.45
CA GLU A 15 1.29 -0.25 -7.70
C GLU A 15 2.55 0.42 -7.10
N ARG A 16 2.67 1.75 -7.21
CA ARG A 16 3.74 2.54 -6.55
C ARG A 16 3.69 2.37 -5.03
N LEU A 17 2.49 2.48 -4.44
CA LEU A 17 2.28 2.25 -3.01
C LEU A 17 2.66 0.83 -2.60
N GLY A 18 2.22 -0.18 -3.36
CA GLY A 18 2.56 -1.58 -3.09
C GLY A 18 4.07 -1.84 -3.07
N ARG A 19 4.80 -1.28 -4.05
CA ARG A 19 6.27 -1.35 -4.11
C ARG A 19 6.93 -0.67 -2.93
N LEU A 20 6.52 0.56 -2.59
CA LEU A 20 7.06 1.31 -1.44
C LEU A 20 6.90 0.52 -0.13
N LEU A 21 5.71 -0.04 0.11
CA LEU A 21 5.45 -0.84 1.31
C LEU A 21 6.30 -2.12 1.34
N ARG A 22 6.47 -2.77 0.19
CA ARG A 22 7.32 -3.98 0.07
C ARG A 22 8.79 -3.67 0.33
N GLU A 23 9.28 -2.54 -0.18
CA GLU A 23 10.63 -2.03 0.05
C GLU A 23 10.85 -1.73 1.53
N ALA A 24 9.95 -0.95 2.14
CA ALA A 24 10.01 -0.60 3.56
C ALA A 24 9.93 -1.83 4.46
N ARG A 25 9.11 -2.84 4.12
CA ARG A 25 9.07 -4.11 4.86
C ARG A 25 10.44 -4.82 4.85
N GLY A 26 11.17 -4.75 3.74
CA GLY A 26 12.49 -5.35 3.60
C GLY A 26 12.47 -6.86 3.83
N GLY A 27 13.36 -7.36 4.69
CA GLY A 27 13.44 -8.78 5.07
C GLY A 27 12.43 -9.22 6.14
N ARG A 28 11.65 -8.30 6.71
CA ARG A 28 10.68 -8.63 7.78
C ARG A 28 9.60 -9.58 7.27
N SER A 29 9.17 -10.51 8.12
CA SER A 29 8.06 -11.42 7.85
C SER A 29 6.80 -10.64 7.48
N MET A 30 6.16 -11.05 6.38
CA MET A 30 4.89 -10.47 5.94
C MET A 30 3.80 -10.71 6.98
N ALA A 31 3.77 -11.88 7.62
CA ALA A 31 2.79 -12.22 8.64
C ALA A 31 2.95 -11.33 9.89
N ASP A 32 4.18 -11.09 10.33
CA ASP A 32 4.47 -10.30 11.54
C ASP A 32 4.13 -8.82 11.33
N VAL A 33 4.48 -8.27 10.16
CA VAL A 33 4.12 -6.90 9.79
C VAL A 33 2.61 -6.74 9.63
N ALA A 34 1.95 -7.68 8.95
CA ALA A 34 0.50 -7.64 8.80
C ALA A 34 -0.21 -7.68 10.16
N THR A 35 0.20 -8.60 11.04
CA THR A 35 -0.37 -8.73 12.39
C THR A 35 -0.15 -7.46 13.20
N SER A 36 1.05 -6.88 13.15
CA SER A 36 1.39 -5.61 13.82
C SER A 36 0.61 -4.41 13.27
N ALA A 37 0.16 -4.48 12.01
CA ALA A 37 -0.70 -3.49 11.38
C ALA A 37 -2.22 -3.78 11.55
N GLY A 38 -2.59 -4.89 12.22
CA GLY A 38 -3.99 -5.30 12.37
C GLY A 38 -4.63 -5.84 11.07
N LEU A 39 -3.82 -6.45 10.21
CA LEU A 39 -4.22 -6.96 8.89
C LEU A 39 -3.93 -8.46 8.76
N SER A 40 -4.59 -9.11 7.81
CA SER A 40 -4.18 -10.44 7.37
C SER A 40 -2.93 -10.36 6.48
N ALA A 41 -2.09 -11.39 6.51
CA ALA A 41 -0.95 -11.52 5.58
C ALA A 41 -1.40 -11.46 4.10
N GLU A 42 -2.58 -12.01 3.80
CA GLU A 42 -3.15 -11.97 2.45
C GLU A 42 -3.55 -10.55 2.02
N THR A 43 -4.07 -9.73 2.95
CA THR A 43 -4.36 -8.32 2.68
C THR A 43 -3.08 -7.58 2.33
N LEU A 44 -2.03 -7.75 3.15
CA LEU A 44 -0.72 -7.14 2.88
C LEU A 44 -0.14 -7.61 1.53
N ARG A 45 -0.20 -8.92 1.25
CA ARG A 45 0.25 -9.48 -0.04
C ARG A 45 -0.45 -8.83 -1.23
N LYS A 46 -1.78 -8.65 -1.17
CA LYS A 46 -2.54 -8.01 -2.25
C LYS A 46 -2.12 -6.56 -2.47
N ILE A 47 -1.84 -5.83 -1.40
CA ILE A 47 -1.38 -4.45 -1.49
C ILE A 47 0.02 -4.40 -2.11
N GLU A 48 0.98 -5.16 -1.57
CA GLU A 48 2.37 -5.18 -2.05
C GLU A 48 2.51 -5.63 -3.52
N THR A 49 1.58 -6.46 -3.99
CA THR A 49 1.55 -6.95 -5.39
C THR A 49 0.67 -6.11 -6.31
N GLY A 50 0.12 -4.99 -5.84
CA GLY A 50 -0.77 -4.12 -6.63
C GLY A 50 -2.14 -4.74 -6.97
N ARG A 51 -2.49 -5.89 -6.38
CA ARG A 51 -3.80 -6.57 -6.55
C ARG A 51 -4.91 -5.92 -5.72
N ALA A 52 -4.56 -5.04 -4.79
CA ALA A 52 -5.47 -4.14 -4.06
C ALA A 52 -4.99 -2.69 -4.20
N PRO A 53 -5.15 -2.06 -5.38
CA PRO A 53 -4.55 -0.75 -5.69
C PRO A 53 -5.25 0.44 -5.00
N THR A 54 -6.45 0.25 -4.46
CA THR A 54 -7.19 1.26 -3.69
C THR A 54 -7.39 0.80 -2.23
N PRO A 55 -6.31 0.65 -1.44
CA PRO A 55 -6.44 0.29 -0.03
C PRO A 55 -7.14 1.40 0.75
N ALA A 56 -7.86 1.02 1.80
CA ALA A 56 -8.53 1.99 2.66
C ALA A 56 -7.50 2.88 3.39
N PHE A 57 -7.86 4.14 3.65
CA PHE A 57 -6.99 5.10 4.33
C PHE A 57 -6.38 4.56 5.63
N PHE A 58 -7.19 4.00 6.53
CA PHE A 58 -6.71 3.45 7.80
C PHE A 58 -5.82 2.22 7.62
N THR A 59 -5.95 1.47 6.54
CA THR A 59 -5.03 0.38 6.19
C THR A 59 -3.65 0.95 5.84
N VAL A 60 -3.60 2.01 5.03
CA VAL A 60 -2.33 2.69 4.69
C VAL A 60 -1.69 3.30 5.93
N ALA A 61 -2.46 4.01 6.75
CA ALA A 61 -1.96 4.64 7.98
C ALA A 61 -1.42 3.61 8.99
N ALA A 62 -2.08 2.46 9.14
CA ALA A 62 -1.59 1.38 10.01
C ALA A 62 -0.26 0.81 9.50
N LEU A 63 -0.16 0.54 8.19
CA LEU A 63 1.07 0.05 7.58
C LEU A 63 2.20 1.07 7.67
N ALA A 64 1.93 2.36 7.43
CA ALA A 64 2.90 3.44 7.55
C ALA A 64 3.53 3.47 8.94
N ARG A 65 2.69 3.48 9.98
CA ARG A 65 3.13 3.43 11.38
C ARG A 65 3.97 2.19 11.69
N THR A 66 3.52 1.01 11.25
CA THR A 66 4.24 -0.26 11.50
C THR A 66 5.58 -0.34 10.76
N LEU A 67 5.67 0.30 9.59
CA LEU A 67 6.87 0.27 8.75
C LEU A 67 7.85 1.41 9.03
N GLY A 68 7.44 2.43 9.80
CA GLY A 68 8.25 3.61 10.10
C GLY A 68 8.23 4.66 8.98
N LEU A 69 7.19 4.66 8.15
CA LEU A 69 7.01 5.62 7.05
C LEU A 69 6.18 6.81 7.51
N SER A 70 6.53 8.00 7.04
CA SER A 70 5.66 9.17 7.16
C SER A 70 4.59 9.18 6.06
N MET A 71 3.46 9.84 6.32
CA MET A 71 2.44 10.01 5.27
C MET A 71 2.94 10.94 4.15
N ASP A 72 3.77 11.92 4.48
CA ASP A 72 4.38 12.83 3.50
C ASP A 72 5.29 12.07 2.52
N GLU A 73 6.13 11.16 3.02
CA GLU A 73 6.98 10.30 2.20
C GLU A 73 6.15 9.41 1.26
N ILE A 74 5.03 8.86 1.74
CA ILE A 74 4.13 8.05 0.90
C ILE A 74 3.54 8.91 -0.22
N VAL A 75 3.09 10.13 0.08
CA VAL A 75 2.53 11.06 -0.91
C VAL A 75 3.59 11.43 -1.94
N GLU A 76 4.79 11.82 -1.52
CA GLU A 76 5.89 12.21 -2.40
C GLU A 76 6.28 11.08 -3.37
N ARG A 77 6.33 9.84 -2.88
CA ARG A 77 6.77 8.66 -3.66
C ARG A 77 5.67 8.07 -4.53
N CYS A 78 4.40 8.24 -4.17
CA CYS A 78 3.28 7.58 -4.84
C CYS A 78 2.38 8.53 -5.64
N ALA A 79 2.45 9.85 -5.40
CA ALA A 79 1.74 10.82 -6.21
C ALA A 79 2.17 10.70 -7.68
N LEU A 80 1.19 10.83 -8.57
CA LEU A 80 1.45 11.03 -9.98
C LEU A 80 1.58 12.53 -10.17
N VAL A 81 2.73 12.99 -10.67
CA VAL A 81 2.87 14.38 -11.10
C VAL A 81 1.92 14.57 -12.27
N VAL A 82 0.86 15.33 -12.06
CA VAL A 82 0.04 15.82 -13.16
C VAL A 82 0.89 16.90 -13.83
N VAL A 83 1.46 16.59 -14.99
CA VAL A 83 2.12 17.58 -15.86
C VAL A 83 1.04 18.40 -16.54
#